data_AF-A0A5S9NXV0-F1
#
_entry.id   AF-A0A5S9NXV0-F1
#
_cell.length_a   1.000
_cell.length_b   1.000
_cell.length_c   1.000
_cell.angle_alpha   90.00
_cell.angle_beta   90.00
_cell.angle_gamma   90.00
#
_symmetry.space_group_name_H-M   'P 1'
#
loop_
_entity.id
_entity.type
_entity.pdbx_description
1 polymer ?
#
loop_
_entity_poly.entity_id
_entity_poly.type
_entity_poly.pdbx_seq_one_letter_code
_entity_poly.pdbx_strand_id
1 'polypeptide(L)' 'MTESRDYLEMSFRSIECFKDGKLDAQELGKLLDIAERDGEIDDNEIRVLQNIISRIKPDEINQAMHEKLIEIVSKVAA' A
#
# COMPACT_ATOMS: atom_id res chain seq x y z
N MET A 1 2.29 25.18 -1.88
CA MET A 1 2.49 23.97 -1.06
C MET A 1 1.31 23.07 -1.37
N THR A 2 1.43 22.24 -2.39
CA THR A 2 0.40 21.26 -2.70
C THR A 2 0.70 20.09 -1.78
N GLU A 3 -0.01 20.03 -0.65
CA GLU A 3 0.10 18.86 0.23
C GLU A 3 -0.38 17.64 -0.57
N SER A 4 0.53 16.72 -0.86
CA SER A 4 0.28 15.51 -1.64
C SER A 4 -0.83 14.70 -0.95
N ARG A 5 -1.99 14.58 -1.61
CA ARG A 5 -3.21 13.96 -1.06
C ARG A 5 -3.22 12.45 -1.26
N ASP A 6 -2.08 11.90 -1.63
CA ASP A 6 -1.87 10.52 -2.02
C ASP A 6 -2.11 9.57 -0.85
N TYR A 7 -1.77 9.96 0.39
CA TYR A 7 -2.15 9.19 1.60
C TYR A 7 -3.67 9.08 1.79
N LEU A 8 -4.42 10.10 1.36
CA LEU A 8 -5.88 10.19 1.43
C LEU A 8 -6.51 9.29 0.35
N GLU A 9 -5.95 9.32 -0.86
CA GLU A 9 -6.34 8.44 -1.96
C GLU A 9 -6.02 6.97 -1.65
N MET A 10 -4.84 6.68 -1.10
CA MET A 10 -4.49 5.36 -0.60
C MET A 10 -5.44 4.88 0.49
N SER A 11 -5.75 5.74 1.47
CA SER A 11 -6.69 5.39 2.54
C SER A 11 -8.08 5.08 1.99
N PHE A 12 -8.55 5.87 1.01
CA PHE A 12 -9.83 5.63 0.35
C PHE A 12 -9.83 4.33 -0.44
N ARG A 13 -8.83 4.09 -1.29
CA ARG A 13 -8.67 2.84 -2.05
C ARG A 13 -8.52 1.62 -1.16
N SER A 14 -7.88 1.78 -0.02
CA SER A 14 -7.76 0.70 0.96
C SER A 14 -9.12 0.27 1.49
N ILE A 15 -10.01 1.21 1.78
CA ILE A 15 -11.38 0.91 2.20
C ILE A 15 -12.12 0.15 1.09
N GLU A 16 -11.94 0.53 -0.18
CA GLU A 16 -12.53 -0.18 -1.32
C GLU A 16 -11.95 -1.59 -1.48
N CYS A 17 -10.65 -1.76 -1.26
CA CYS A 17 -9.98 -3.05 -1.35
C CYS A 17 -10.43 -4.00 -0.23
N PHE A 18 -10.61 -3.49 0.99
CA PHE A 18 -11.18 -4.26 2.10
C PHE A 18 -12.69 -4.49 1.99
N LYS A 19 -13.39 -3.88 1.03
CA LYS A 19 -14.84 -4.04 0.85
C LYS A 19 -15.24 -5.45 0.43
N ASP A 20 -14.41 -6.11 -0.37
CA ASP A 20 -14.60 -7.53 -0.76
C ASP A 20 -13.94 -8.49 0.25
N GLY A 21 -13.34 -7.94 1.32
CA GLY A 21 -12.69 -8.69 2.39
C GLY A 21 -11.35 -9.31 2.01
N LYS A 22 -10.84 -9.02 0.80
CA LYS A 22 -9.59 -9.57 0.28
C LYS A 22 -8.73 -8.49 -0.35
N LEU A 23 -7.44 -8.50 -0.03
CA LEU A 23 -6.45 -7.58 -0.59
C LEU A 23 -5.45 -8.39 -1.41
N ASP A 24 -5.37 -8.11 -2.71
CA ASP A 24 -4.50 -8.82 -3.64
C ASP A 24 -3.27 -7.98 -4.07
N ALA A 25 -2.31 -8.65 -4.69
CA ALA A 25 -1.03 -8.06 -5.12
C ALA A 25 -1.19 -6.89 -6.10
N GLN A 26 -2.21 -6.94 -6.95
CA GLN A 26 -2.51 -5.88 -7.90
C GLN A 26 -3.01 -4.63 -7.19
N GLU A 27 -3.88 -4.79 -6.20
CA GLU A 27 -4.41 -3.67 -5.42
C GLU A 27 -3.35 -3.05 -4.53
N LEU A 28 -2.52 -3.86 -3.88
CA LEU A 28 -1.35 -3.39 -3.14
C LEU A 28 -0.37 -2.65 -4.07
N GLY A 29 -0.16 -3.16 -5.29
CA GLY A 29 0.65 -2.49 -6.31
C GLY A 29 0.09 -1.15 -6.74
N LYS A 30 -1.25 -1.00 -6.84
CA LYS A 30 -1.89 0.28 -7.15
C LYS A 30 -1.74 1.30 -6.02
N LEU A 31 -1.70 0.85 -4.76
CA LEU A 31 -1.44 1.72 -3.62
C LEU A 31 0.01 2.20 -3.63
N LEU A 32 0.95 1.30 -3.93
CA LEU A 32 2.36 1.66 -4.11
C LEU A 32 2.54 2.65 -5.27
N ASP A 33 1.89 2.45 -6.41
CA ASP A 33 1.97 3.36 -7.56
C ASP A 33 1.50 4.78 -7.22
N ILE A 34 0.49 4.91 -6.34
CA ILE A 34 0.05 6.21 -5.81
C ILE A 34 1.12 6.81 -4.89
N ALA A 35 1.68 6.00 -3.98
CA ALA A 35 2.74 6.45 -3.07
C ALA A 35 4.01 6.88 -3.82
N GLU A 36 4.33 6.23 -4.93
CA GLU A 36 5.48 6.56 -5.76
C GLU A 36 5.22 7.69 -6.76
N ARG A 37 3.97 8.16 -6.87
CA ARG A 37 3.59 9.16 -7.87
C ARG A 37 4.33 10.47 -7.71
N ASP A 38 4.57 10.87 -6.47
CA ASP A 38 5.29 12.10 -6.12
C ASP A 38 6.82 11.90 -6.11
N GLY A 39 7.28 10.65 -6.29
CA GLY A 39 8.69 10.27 -6.37
C GLY A 39 9.38 9.99 -5.03
N GLU A 40 8.72 10.27 -3.91
CA GLU A 40 9.18 10.00 -2.55
C GLU A 40 8.00 9.49 -1.72
N ILE A 41 8.21 8.40 -0.97
CA ILE A 41 7.19 7.86 -0.07
C ILE A 41 7.41 8.49 1.30
N ASP A 42 6.50 9.36 1.74
CA ASP A 42 6.57 10.03 3.05
C ASP A 42 6.12 9.11 4.20
N ASP A 43 6.48 9.48 5.42
CA ASP A 43 6.11 8.80 6.67
C ASP A 43 4.59 8.55 6.78
N ASN A 44 3.75 9.48 6.29
CA ASN A 44 2.29 9.29 6.29
C ASN A 44 1.86 8.11 5.40
N GLU A 45 2.49 7.95 4.25
CA GLU A 45 2.19 6.91 3.27
C GLU A 45 2.70 5.56 3.73
N ILE A 46 3.90 5.54 4.32
CA ILE A 46 4.46 4.36 4.99
C ILE A 46 3.50 3.85 6.06
N ARG A 47 2.96 4.76 6.90
CA ARG A 47 2.03 4.38 7.97
C ARG A 47 0.74 3.81 7.42
N VAL A 48 0.22 4.37 6.34
CA VAL A 48 -0.98 3.86 5.66
C VAL A 48 -0.70 2.47 5.08
N LEU A 49 0.38 2.30 4.34
CA LEU A 49 0.83 1.01 3.78
C LEU A 49 1.00 -0.05 4.86
N GLN A 50 1.74 0.26 5.94
CA GLN A 50 1.93 -0.67 7.06
C GLN A 50 0.62 -1.06 7.74
N ASN A 51 -0.30 -0.11 7.94
CA ASN A 51 -1.61 -0.38 8.54
C ASN A 51 -2.46 -1.29 7.64
N ILE A 52 -2.39 -1.13 6.32
CA ILE A 52 -3.06 -2.00 5.36
C ILE A 52 -2.46 -3.40 5.43
N ILE A 53 -1.13 -3.50 5.33
CA ILE A 53 -0.39 -4.77 5.38
C ILE A 53 -0.68 -5.53 6.68
N SER A 54 -0.72 -4.83 7.82
CA SER A 54 -1.03 -5.43 9.12
C SER A 54 -2.46 -5.97 9.22
N ARG A 55 -3.38 -5.54 8.34
CA ARG A 55 -4.76 -6.05 8.28
C ARG A 55 -4.91 -7.23 7.32
N ILE A 56 -3.92 -7.49 6.47
CA ILE A 56 -3.93 -8.66 5.58
C ILE A 56 -3.74 -9.90 6.45
N LYS A 57 -4.60 -10.91 6.23
CA LYS A 57 -4.42 -12.20 6.88
C LYS A 57 -3.24 -12.92 6.22
N PRO A 58 -2.39 -13.62 6.99
CA PRO A 58 -1.30 -14.40 6.43
C PRO A 58 -1.78 -15.46 5.42
N ASP A 59 -3.01 -15.95 5.57
CA ASP A 59 -3.65 -16.89 4.65
C ASP A 59 -3.93 -16.30 3.24
N GLU A 60 -4.00 -14.97 3.13
CA GLU A 60 -4.22 -14.26 1.87
C GLU A 60 -2.92 -13.77 1.22
N ILE A 61 -1.79 -13.94 1.92
CA ILE A 61 -0.47 -13.62 1.37
C ILE A 61 -0.06 -14.74 0.42
N ASN A 62 -0.41 -14.58 -0.85
CA ASN A 62 0.09 -15.44 -1.92
C ASN A 62 1.51 -15.01 -2.37
N GLN A 63 2.13 -15.79 -3.24
CA GLN A 63 3.48 -15.52 -3.74
C GLN A 63 3.61 -14.12 -4.35
N ALA A 64 2.65 -13.70 -5.20
CA ALA A 64 2.66 -12.38 -5.82
C ALA A 64 2.54 -11.25 -4.78
N MET A 65 1.77 -11.48 -3.71
CA MET A 65 1.62 -10.53 -2.61
C MET A 65 2.92 -10.38 -1.84
N HIS A 66 3.58 -11.50 -1.57
CA HIS A 66 4.88 -11.52 -0.90
C HIS A 66 5.95 -10.77 -1.71
N GLU A 67 5.99 -10.96 -3.03
CA GLU A 67 6.89 -10.22 -3.92
C GLU A 67 6.61 -8.70 -3.87
N LYS A 68 5.34 -8.29 -3.87
CA LYS A 68 4.97 -6.88 -3.74
C LYS A 68 5.30 -6.30 -2.37
N LEU A 69 5.10 -7.05 -1.30
CA LEU A 69 5.48 -6.63 0.05
C LEU A 69 6.98 -6.39 0.16
N ILE A 70 7.80 -7.30 -0.40
CA ILE A 70 9.26 -7.13 -0.43
C ILE A 70 9.65 -5.88 -1.21
N GLU A 71 9.02 -5.63 -2.35
CA GLU A 71 9.26 -4.42 -3.16
C GLU A 71 8.95 -3.15 -2.36
N ILE A 72 7.82 -3.11 -1.65
CA ILE A 72 7.43 -1.98 -0.80
C ILE A 72 8.43 -1.78 0.33
N VAL A 73 8.75 -2.85 1.07
CA VAL A 73 9.69 -2.79 2.19
C VAL A 73 11.07 -2.33 1.70
N SER A 74 11.51 -2.80 0.53
CA SER A 74 12.78 -2.38 -0.06
C SER A 74 12.80 -0.90 -0.46
N LYS A 75 11.65 -0.32 -0.84
CA LYS A 75 11.53 1.10 -1.20
C LYS A 75 11.41 1.99 0.03
N VAL A 76 10.70 1.53 1.06
CA VAL A 76 10.47 2.27 2.31
C VAL A 76 11.70 2.23 3.24
N ALA A 77 12.54 1.20 3.14
CA ALA A 77 13.75 1.07 3.96
C ALA A 77 15.01 1.71 3.33
N ALA A 78 14.91 2.24 2.11
CA ALA A 78 16.01 2.89 1.38
C ALA A 78 16.04 4.40 1.64
#